data_AF-A0A6N6K407-F1
#
_entry.id   AF-A0A6N6K407-F1
#
_cell.length_a   1.000
_cell.length_b   1.000
_cell.length_c   1.000
_cell.angle_alpha   90.00
_cell.angle_beta   90.00
_cell.angle_gamma   90.00
#
_symmetry.space_group_name_H-M   'P 1'
#
loop_
_entity.id
_entity.type
_entity.pdbx_description
1 polymer ?
#
loop_
_entity_poly.entity_id
_entity_poly.type
_entity_poly.pdbx_seq_one_letter_code
_entity_poly.pdbx_strand_id
1 'polypeptide(L)'
;MMKKITIRKGQLGLLSRQGDYYQVLNAGEHRLPWFNTPDVLVVNTDGSEIPETLAEYLRRFQPEWVERFCLVADTTDTEAVALYVNGVLQEILPPATRRLYWRADEALTLVRMDTREVQVPTDVMNAVLQPRRSGAVKGREAILTVQVPAWHVGVLKIDGETQALLPPGLTAYWKVNHLIEAEVVDTRLQVLEVGGQEILTKDKVNLRLNLAANWRYSDVLLAFGQLTKPLDHLYRELQFALREAVGTRTLDELLEDKQVIDEVVSAQVKTRMTPFGIEVASLGVKDIVLPGDMKAILSQLVEAEKSAQANVIRRREETAATRSLLNTAKVMENNPVALRLKELETLERVAERIDKISVFGGLDQVLHGLVNIKG
;
A
#
# COMPACT_ATOMS: atom_id res chain seq x y z
N MET A 1 6.55 -53.71 56.75
CA MET A 1 7.14 -52.36 56.87
C MET A 1 6.29 -51.41 56.04
N MET A 2 5.53 -50.50 56.66
CA MET A 2 4.58 -49.61 55.93
C MET A 2 5.33 -48.58 55.09
N LYS A 3 4.89 -48.36 53.85
CA LYS A 3 5.47 -47.36 52.94
C LYS A 3 4.92 -45.98 53.33
N LYS A 4 5.79 -45.02 53.61
CA LYS A 4 5.39 -43.63 53.87
C LYS A 4 5.37 -42.85 52.57
N ILE A 5 4.38 -41.98 52.41
CA ILE A 5 4.32 -41.00 51.33
C ILE A 5 4.02 -39.63 51.93
N THR A 6 4.67 -38.59 51.40
CA THR A 6 4.47 -37.22 51.84
C THR A 6 3.83 -36.42 50.72
N ILE A 7 2.64 -35.89 50.95
CA ILE A 7 1.94 -34.97 50.04
C ILE A 7 2.26 -33.55 50.51
N ARG A 8 2.81 -32.72 49.63
CA ARG A 8 3.19 -31.34 49.98
C ARG A 8 1.94 -30.44 50.00
N LYS A 9 2.07 -29.26 50.62
CA LYS A 9 1.07 -28.19 50.47
C LYS A 9 0.94 -27.83 48.98
N GLY A 10 -0.28 -27.56 48.51
CA GLY A 10 -0.56 -27.34 47.09
C GLY A 10 -0.54 -28.62 46.24
N GLN A 11 -0.60 -29.80 46.85
CA GLN A 11 -0.70 -31.08 46.15
C GLN A 11 -1.84 -31.94 46.70
N LEU A 12 -2.36 -32.82 45.84
CA LEU A 12 -3.27 -33.89 46.20
C LEU A 12 -2.69 -35.23 45.77
N GLY A 13 -2.81 -36.25 46.63
CA GLY A 13 -2.51 -37.63 46.27
C GLY A 13 -3.78 -38.38 45.94
N LEU A 14 -3.94 -38.87 44.71
CA LEU A 14 -5.06 -39.71 44.32
C LEU A 14 -4.63 -41.16 44.42
N LEU A 15 -5.23 -41.91 45.35
CA LEU A 15 -4.98 -43.34 45.53
C LEU A 15 -5.80 -44.13 44.52
N SER A 16 -5.13 -45.03 43.79
CA SER A 16 -5.75 -45.96 42.88
C SER A 16 -5.38 -47.41 43.16
N ARG A 17 -6.28 -48.33 42.80
CA ARG A 17 -6.03 -49.78 42.79
C ARG A 17 -6.56 -50.35 41.49
N GLN A 18 -5.73 -51.09 40.76
CA GLN A 18 -6.11 -51.71 39.48
C GLN A 18 -6.70 -50.69 38.47
N GLY A 19 -6.26 -49.43 38.55
CA GLY A 19 -6.76 -48.34 37.72
C GLY A 19 -7.92 -47.52 38.31
N ASP A 20 -8.56 -47.98 39.39
CA ASP A 20 -9.68 -47.27 40.00
C ASP A 20 -9.27 -46.36 41.16
N TYR A 21 -9.61 -45.08 41.06
CA TYR A 21 -9.34 -44.10 42.12
C TYR A 21 -10.42 -44.17 43.20
N TYR A 22 -10.00 -44.31 44.46
CA TYR A 22 -10.94 -44.53 45.58
C TYR A 22 -10.73 -43.60 46.77
N GLN A 23 -9.59 -42.90 46.88
CA GLN A 23 -9.35 -41.96 47.98
C GLN A 23 -8.43 -40.80 47.58
N VAL A 24 -8.74 -39.60 48.10
CA VAL A 24 -7.88 -38.41 48.01
C VAL A 24 -7.11 -38.22 49.32
N LEU A 25 -5.81 -37.97 49.21
CA LEU A 25 -4.91 -37.61 50.30
C LEU A 25 -4.60 -36.11 50.23
N ASN A 26 -4.97 -35.38 51.28
CA ASN A 26 -4.59 -33.97 51.45
C ASN A 26 -3.12 -33.83 51.85
N ALA A 27 -2.59 -32.60 51.88
CA ALA A 27 -1.24 -32.31 52.33
C ALA A 27 -0.95 -32.91 53.73
N GLY A 28 0.19 -33.63 53.85
CA GLY A 28 0.58 -34.32 55.08
C GLY A 28 1.39 -35.60 54.83
N GLU A 29 1.85 -36.23 55.91
CA GLU A 29 2.45 -37.57 55.87
C GLU A 29 1.38 -38.65 55.97
N HIS A 30 1.36 -39.55 54.99
CA HIS A 30 0.40 -40.66 54.93
C HIS A 30 1.15 -41.99 54.96
N ARG A 31 0.52 -42.99 55.60
CA ARG A 31 1.06 -44.35 55.68
C ARG A 31 0.23 -45.26 54.80
N LEU A 32 0.88 -45.92 53.85
CA LEU A 32 0.26 -46.87 52.94
C LEU A 32 0.47 -48.31 53.44
N PRO A 33 -0.54 -49.19 53.26
CA PRO A 33 -0.40 -50.59 53.60
C PRO A 33 0.69 -51.23 52.74
N TRP A 34 1.55 -52.01 53.38
CA TRP A 34 2.67 -52.72 52.75
C TRP A 34 2.25 -53.93 51.92
N PHE A 35 1.11 -54.54 52.25
CA PHE A 35 0.48 -55.60 51.48
C PHE A 35 -0.64 -54.99 50.63
N ASN A 36 -0.64 -55.28 49.33
CA ASN A 36 -1.53 -54.64 48.35
C ASN A 36 -1.41 -53.10 48.36
N THR A 37 -0.18 -52.60 48.17
CA THR A 37 0.13 -51.16 48.19
C THR A 37 -0.59 -50.47 47.03
N PRO A 38 -1.45 -49.47 47.30
CA PRO A 38 -2.13 -48.72 46.23
C PRO A 38 -1.13 -47.86 45.45
N ASP A 39 -1.44 -47.60 44.19
CA ASP A 39 -0.75 -46.61 43.38
C ASP A 39 -1.15 -45.20 43.83
N VAL A 40 -0.24 -44.24 43.73
CA VAL A 40 -0.52 -42.85 44.10
C VAL A 40 -0.14 -41.93 42.96
N LEU A 41 -1.13 -41.23 42.41
CA LEU A 41 -0.92 -40.12 41.49
C LEU A 41 -0.87 -38.82 42.30
N VAL A 42 0.28 -38.16 42.30
CA VAL A 42 0.43 -36.84 42.95
C VAL A 42 0.19 -35.76 41.91
N VAL A 43 -0.80 -34.90 42.15
CA VAL A 43 -1.16 -33.77 41.29
C VAL A 43 -0.95 -32.46 42.04
N ASN A 44 -0.65 -31.39 41.31
CA ASN A 44 -0.56 -30.05 41.87
C ASN A 44 -1.92 -29.36 41.81
N THR A 45 -2.28 -28.63 42.86
CA THR A 45 -3.47 -27.79 42.92
C THR A 45 -3.10 -26.35 42.60
N ASP A 46 -2.51 -26.16 41.41
CA ASP A 46 -1.96 -24.90 40.92
C ASP A 46 -2.81 -24.28 39.79
N GLY A 47 -4.01 -24.82 39.56
CA GLY A 47 -4.86 -24.38 38.45
C GLY A 47 -4.56 -25.05 37.12
N SER A 48 -3.67 -26.05 37.10
CA SER A 48 -3.41 -26.84 35.92
C SER A 48 -4.65 -27.59 35.42
N GLU A 49 -4.72 -27.75 34.10
CA GLU A 49 -5.75 -28.53 33.43
C GLU A 49 -5.59 -30.02 33.80
N ILE A 50 -6.70 -30.67 34.11
CA ILE A 50 -6.76 -32.10 34.37
C ILE A 50 -6.71 -32.84 33.03
N PRO A 51 -5.80 -33.81 32.84
CA PRO A 51 -5.77 -34.61 31.61
C PRO A 51 -7.13 -35.23 31.29
N GLU A 52 -7.52 -35.21 30.02
CA GLU A 52 -8.85 -35.60 29.55
C GLU A 52 -9.31 -36.97 30.09
N THR A 53 -8.45 -37.98 30.03
CA THR A 53 -8.74 -39.34 30.52
C THR A 53 -9.06 -39.37 32.02
N LEU A 54 -8.33 -38.61 32.83
CA LEU A 54 -8.57 -38.49 34.26
C LEU A 54 -9.82 -37.64 34.52
N ALA A 55 -10.05 -36.57 33.76
CA ALA A 55 -11.21 -35.73 33.89
C ALA A 55 -12.52 -36.50 33.62
N GLU A 56 -12.56 -37.33 32.57
CA GLU A 56 -13.68 -38.20 32.27
C GLU A 56 -13.93 -39.24 33.37
N TYR A 57 -12.86 -39.88 33.87
CA TYR A 57 -12.94 -40.81 34.98
C TYR A 57 -13.57 -40.16 36.22
N LEU A 58 -13.04 -38.99 36.62
CA LEU A 58 -13.51 -38.27 37.81
C LEU A 58 -14.98 -37.86 37.68
N ARG A 59 -15.40 -37.38 36.50
CA ARG A 59 -16.82 -37.03 36.26
C ARG A 59 -17.75 -38.24 36.38
N ARG A 60 -17.32 -39.40 35.88
CA ARG A 60 -18.16 -40.60 35.83
C ARG A 60 -18.23 -41.34 37.16
N PHE A 61 -17.10 -41.43 37.86
CA PHE A 61 -16.96 -42.31 39.02
C PHE A 61 -16.73 -41.56 40.34
N GLN A 62 -16.31 -40.29 40.30
CA GLN A 62 -16.00 -39.49 41.50
C GLN A 62 -16.56 -38.04 41.42
N PRO A 63 -17.88 -37.85 41.21
CA PRO A 63 -18.48 -36.51 41.04
C PRO A 63 -18.26 -35.60 42.26
N GLU A 64 -18.26 -36.15 43.47
CA GLU A 64 -17.99 -35.40 44.70
C GLU A 64 -16.57 -34.79 44.73
N TRP A 65 -15.60 -35.45 44.09
CA TRP A 65 -14.23 -34.93 44.01
C TRP A 65 -14.14 -33.80 43.01
N VAL A 66 -14.93 -33.87 41.93
CA VAL A 66 -15.03 -32.79 40.95
C VAL A 66 -15.58 -31.53 41.62
N GLU A 67 -16.67 -31.64 42.37
CA GLU A 67 -17.26 -30.49 43.07
C GLU A 67 -16.28 -29.84 44.07
N ARG A 68 -15.55 -30.68 44.82
CA ARG A 68 -14.68 -30.22 45.90
C ARG A 68 -13.32 -29.70 45.43
N PHE A 69 -12.67 -30.41 44.52
CA PHE A 69 -11.25 -30.19 44.17
C PHE A 69 -11.05 -29.66 42.76
N CYS A 70 -12.10 -29.57 41.95
CA CYS A 70 -12.00 -29.11 40.57
C CYS A 70 -12.80 -27.82 40.36
N LEU A 71 -12.41 -27.10 39.32
CA LEU A 71 -13.17 -26.06 38.67
C LEU A 71 -13.68 -26.62 37.34
N VAL A 72 -14.99 -26.54 37.12
CA VAL A 72 -15.66 -27.08 35.94
C VAL A 72 -15.80 -26.00 34.87
N ALA A 73 -15.10 -26.17 33.75
CA ALA A 73 -15.15 -25.28 32.59
C ALA A 73 -15.87 -25.99 31.45
N ASP A 74 -17.17 -26.21 31.63
CA ASP A 74 -18.06 -26.77 30.63
C ASP A 74 -18.74 -25.63 29.88
N THR A 75 -18.58 -25.61 28.56
CA THR A 75 -19.20 -24.63 27.67
C THR A 75 -20.19 -25.30 26.73
N THR A 76 -21.27 -24.57 26.44
CA THR A 76 -22.23 -24.96 25.41
C THR A 76 -21.70 -24.64 24.01
N ASP A 77 -22.45 -25.01 22.96
CA ASP A 77 -22.10 -24.74 21.56
C ASP A 77 -22.07 -23.24 21.20
N THR A 78 -22.62 -22.39 22.05
CA THR A 78 -22.69 -20.93 21.87
C THR A 78 -22.00 -20.16 22.99
N GLU A 79 -21.15 -20.80 23.78
CA GLU A 79 -20.53 -20.18 24.93
C GLU A 79 -19.02 -20.29 24.85
N ALA A 80 -18.33 -19.15 24.92
CA ALA A 80 -16.89 -19.11 25.10
C ALA A 80 -16.59 -18.74 26.56
N VAL A 81 -15.46 -19.22 27.08
CA VAL A 81 -15.05 -18.91 28.46
C VAL A 81 -13.66 -18.31 28.47
N ALA A 82 -13.54 -17.14 29.08
CA ALA A 82 -12.27 -16.52 29.40
C ALA A 82 -11.81 -16.98 30.79
N LEU A 83 -10.72 -17.75 30.84
CA LEU A 83 -10.12 -18.24 32.07
C LEU A 83 -9.07 -17.25 32.57
N TYR A 84 -9.33 -16.66 33.73
CA TYR A 84 -8.40 -15.77 34.42
C TYR A 84 -7.73 -16.48 35.59
N VAL A 85 -6.44 -16.20 35.76
CA VAL A 85 -5.65 -16.64 36.92
C VAL A 85 -5.05 -15.39 37.54
N ASN A 86 -5.40 -15.10 38.80
CA ASN A 86 -5.01 -13.87 39.51
C ASN A 86 -5.32 -12.58 38.71
N GLY A 87 -6.49 -12.54 38.07
CA GLY A 87 -6.93 -11.39 37.25
C GLY A 87 -6.24 -11.27 35.89
N VAL A 88 -5.42 -12.25 35.48
CA VAL A 88 -4.75 -12.27 34.17
C VAL A 88 -5.37 -13.35 33.27
N LEU A 89 -5.88 -12.98 32.10
CA LEU A 89 -6.60 -13.88 31.17
C LEU A 89 -5.69 -14.95 30.57
N GLN A 90 -5.57 -16.16 31.09
CA GLN A 90 -4.63 -17.15 30.58
C GLN A 90 -5.07 -17.81 29.26
N GLU A 91 -6.37 -18.09 29.13
CA GLU A 91 -6.89 -18.89 28.03
C GLU A 91 -8.32 -18.46 27.66
N ILE A 92 -8.65 -18.57 26.38
CA ILE A 92 -10.00 -18.48 25.85
C ILE A 92 -10.40 -19.88 25.41
N LEU A 93 -11.39 -20.43 26.10
CA LEU A 93 -11.96 -21.75 25.80
C LEU A 93 -13.03 -21.60 24.72
N PRO A 94 -12.95 -22.38 23.64
CA PRO A 94 -13.98 -22.35 22.61
C PRO A 94 -15.30 -22.97 23.10
N PRO A 95 -16.39 -22.73 22.38
CA PRO A 95 -17.63 -23.50 22.51
C PRO A 95 -17.44 -25.02 22.43
N ALA A 96 -18.39 -25.75 23.02
CA ALA A 96 -18.39 -27.21 23.13
C ALA A 96 -17.13 -27.79 23.84
N THR A 97 -16.55 -27.03 24.77
CA THR A 97 -15.42 -27.46 25.59
C THR A 97 -15.91 -28.11 26.87
N ARG A 98 -15.27 -29.23 27.26
CA ARG A 98 -15.53 -29.91 28.52
C ARG A 98 -14.24 -30.18 29.27
N ARG A 99 -13.76 -29.19 30.03
CA ARG A 99 -12.49 -29.28 30.75
C ARG A 99 -12.65 -29.17 32.26
N LEU A 100 -11.74 -29.82 32.97
CA LEU A 100 -11.60 -29.66 34.41
C LEU A 100 -10.24 -29.04 34.71
N TYR A 101 -10.20 -28.16 35.69
CA TYR A 101 -8.97 -27.59 36.23
C TYR A 101 -8.89 -27.92 37.71
N TRP A 102 -7.69 -28.22 38.21
CA TRP A 102 -7.51 -28.36 39.65
C TRP A 102 -7.78 -27.03 40.34
N ARG A 103 -8.59 -27.03 41.39
CA ARG A 103 -8.87 -25.81 42.16
C ARG A 103 -7.57 -25.36 42.83
N ALA A 104 -7.16 -24.13 42.57
CA ALA A 104 -5.99 -23.52 43.19
C ALA A 104 -6.38 -22.69 44.42
N ASP A 105 -5.41 -22.40 45.28
CA ASP A 105 -5.52 -21.34 46.29
C ASP A 105 -5.57 -19.94 45.63
N GLU A 106 -5.06 -19.84 44.41
CA GLU A 106 -5.14 -18.67 43.54
C GLU A 106 -6.55 -18.50 42.94
N ALA A 107 -6.97 -17.25 42.70
CA ALA A 107 -8.31 -16.93 42.23
C ALA A 107 -8.46 -17.28 40.73
N LEU A 108 -8.76 -18.55 40.44
CA LEU A 108 -9.25 -18.98 39.13
C LEU A 108 -10.65 -18.42 38.92
N THR A 109 -10.83 -17.63 37.87
CA THR A 109 -12.13 -17.03 37.52
C THR A 109 -12.50 -17.40 36.08
N LEU A 110 -13.73 -17.88 35.90
CA LEU A 110 -14.29 -18.16 34.57
C LEU A 110 -15.28 -17.04 34.21
N VAL A 111 -14.99 -16.31 33.15
CA VAL A 111 -15.92 -15.34 32.57
C VAL A 111 -16.57 -15.98 31.35
N ARG A 112 -17.86 -16.29 31.49
CA ARG A 112 -18.68 -16.90 30.43
C ARG A 112 -19.19 -15.80 29.49
N MET A 113 -19.10 -16.05 28.18
CA MET A 113 -19.49 -15.11 27.13
C MET A 113 -20.33 -15.83 26.09
N ASP A 114 -21.41 -15.19 25.65
CA ASP A 114 -22.25 -15.70 24.58
C ASP A 114 -21.62 -15.39 23.22
N THR A 115 -21.34 -16.40 22.41
CA THR A 115 -20.74 -16.21 21.07
C THR A 115 -21.77 -15.80 20.03
N ARG A 116 -23.07 -15.80 20.33
CA ARG A 116 -24.10 -15.23 19.44
C ARG A 116 -23.98 -13.71 19.35
N GLU A 117 -23.47 -13.08 20.41
CA GLU A 117 -23.02 -11.70 20.36
C GLU A 117 -21.70 -11.67 19.60
N VAL A 118 -21.73 -11.27 18.33
CA VAL A 118 -20.56 -11.39 17.44
C VAL A 118 -19.35 -10.62 17.96
N GLN A 119 -19.56 -9.50 18.64
CA GLN A 119 -18.50 -8.66 19.18
C GLN A 119 -17.99 -9.19 20.52
N VAL A 120 -16.67 -9.27 20.67
CA VAL A 120 -16.04 -9.65 21.94
C VAL A 120 -16.08 -8.47 22.93
N PRO A 121 -16.38 -8.72 24.21
CA PRO A 121 -16.28 -7.71 25.27
C PRO A 121 -14.91 -7.01 25.30
N THR A 122 -14.94 -5.69 25.50
CA THR A 122 -13.75 -4.82 25.41
C THR A 122 -12.68 -5.16 26.45
N ASP A 123 -13.08 -5.57 27.65
CA ASP A 123 -12.20 -6.02 28.73
C ASP A 123 -11.42 -7.29 28.35
N VAL A 124 -12.09 -8.27 27.72
CA VAL A 124 -11.46 -9.50 27.23
C VAL A 124 -10.54 -9.19 26.05
N MET A 125 -11.00 -8.40 25.09
CA MET A 125 -10.17 -7.93 23.97
C MET A 125 -8.86 -7.28 24.46
N ASN A 126 -8.97 -6.33 25.40
CA ASN A 126 -7.81 -5.66 25.97
C ASN A 126 -6.88 -6.65 26.69
N ALA A 127 -7.44 -7.60 27.45
CA ALA A 127 -6.67 -8.60 28.17
C ALA A 127 -5.92 -9.59 27.24
N VAL A 128 -6.43 -9.84 26.03
CA VAL A 128 -5.77 -10.65 24.98
C VAL A 128 -4.55 -9.93 24.41
N LEU A 129 -4.63 -8.61 24.22
CA LEU A 129 -3.56 -7.81 23.61
C LEU A 129 -2.46 -7.38 24.59
N GLN A 130 -2.70 -7.50 25.90
CA GLN A 130 -1.71 -7.15 26.91
C GLN A 130 -0.44 -8.00 26.75
N PRO A 131 0.76 -7.38 26.70
CA PRO A 131 2.02 -8.10 26.62
C PRO A 131 2.29 -8.88 27.91
N ARG A 132 2.82 -10.09 27.78
CA ARG A 132 2.98 -11.03 28.90
C ARG A 132 4.32 -11.76 28.89
N ARG A 133 4.78 -12.11 30.09
CA ARG A 133 5.99 -12.91 30.30
C ARG A 133 5.83 -14.36 29.86
N SER A 134 4.64 -14.93 30.02
CA SER A 134 4.34 -16.35 29.76
C SER A 134 3.92 -16.65 28.31
N GLY A 135 4.08 -15.69 27.39
CA GLY A 135 3.65 -15.83 25.99
C GLY A 135 2.23 -15.31 25.73
N ALA A 136 1.70 -15.63 24.55
CA ALA A 136 0.36 -15.19 24.12
C ALA A 136 -0.77 -15.95 24.84
N VAL A 137 -1.94 -15.34 24.95
CA VAL A 137 -3.15 -16.00 25.47
C VAL A 137 -3.50 -17.20 24.60
N LYS A 138 -3.69 -18.37 25.23
CA LYS A 138 -4.13 -19.60 24.53
C LYS A 138 -5.55 -19.41 24.00
N GLY A 139 -5.85 -19.90 22.80
CA GLY A 139 -7.20 -19.76 22.22
C GLY A 139 -7.51 -18.39 21.61
N ARG A 140 -6.54 -17.46 21.57
CA ARG A 140 -6.73 -16.11 20.99
C ARG A 140 -7.12 -16.15 19.50
N GLU A 141 -6.81 -17.23 18.80
CA GLU A 141 -7.15 -17.46 17.39
C GLU A 141 -8.66 -17.58 17.13
N ALA A 142 -9.45 -17.82 18.17
CA ALA A 142 -10.91 -17.77 18.15
C ALA A 142 -11.45 -16.33 18.00
N ILE A 143 -10.59 -15.31 18.14
CA ILE A 143 -10.95 -13.90 18.07
C ILE A 143 -10.23 -13.25 16.88
N LEU A 144 -10.98 -12.52 16.06
CA LEU A 144 -10.42 -11.58 15.10
C LEU A 144 -10.35 -10.20 15.75
N THR A 145 -9.14 -9.66 15.91
CA THR A 145 -8.97 -8.26 16.32
C THR A 145 -8.84 -7.38 15.09
N VAL A 146 -9.64 -6.32 15.02
CA VAL A 146 -9.62 -5.34 13.94
C VAL A 146 -9.16 -4.01 14.52
N GLN A 147 -7.98 -3.57 14.10
CA GLN A 147 -7.44 -2.27 14.43
C GLN A 147 -7.62 -1.34 13.23
N VAL A 148 -8.44 -0.30 13.40
CA VAL A 148 -8.69 0.73 12.40
C VAL A 148 -7.88 1.97 12.80
N PRO A 149 -6.82 2.34 12.06
CA PRO A 149 -6.06 3.55 12.34
C PRO A 149 -6.87 4.82 12.09
N ALA A 150 -6.32 5.96 12.52
CA ALA A 150 -6.86 7.26 12.12
C ALA A 150 -6.92 7.37 10.58
N TRP A 151 -7.93 8.07 10.06
CA TRP A 151 -8.18 8.27 8.62
C TRP A 151 -8.52 7.01 7.82
N HIS A 152 -8.71 5.88 8.50
CA HIS A 152 -9.18 4.65 7.91
C HIS A 152 -10.58 4.32 8.42
N VAL A 153 -11.27 3.46 7.69
CA VAL A 153 -12.52 2.84 8.12
C VAL A 153 -12.40 1.32 7.95
N GLY A 154 -13.03 0.55 8.83
CA GLY A 154 -13.10 -0.90 8.69
C GLY A 154 -14.36 -1.31 7.95
N VAL A 155 -14.21 -2.07 6.86
CA VAL A 155 -15.31 -2.77 6.19
C VAL A 155 -15.41 -4.14 6.83
N LEU A 156 -16.43 -4.34 7.66
CA LEU A 156 -16.69 -5.61 8.34
C LEU A 156 -17.75 -6.39 7.55
N LYS A 157 -17.48 -7.66 7.28
CA LYS A 157 -18.46 -8.62 6.77
C LYS A 157 -18.63 -9.74 7.77
N ILE A 158 -19.88 -10.05 8.08
CA ILE A 158 -20.28 -11.14 8.96
C ILE A 158 -21.14 -12.07 8.12
N ASP A 159 -20.71 -13.33 7.98
CA ASP A 159 -21.40 -14.36 7.20
C ASP A 159 -21.70 -13.95 5.75
N GLY A 160 -20.80 -13.13 5.17
CA GLY A 160 -20.92 -12.59 3.81
C GLY A 160 -21.73 -11.30 3.70
N GLU A 161 -22.42 -10.88 4.76
CA GLU A 161 -23.18 -9.63 4.79
C GLU A 161 -22.32 -8.45 5.26
N THR A 162 -22.30 -7.37 4.47
CA THR A 162 -21.54 -6.16 4.81
C THR A 162 -22.26 -5.37 5.90
N GLN A 163 -21.56 -5.13 6.99
CA GLN A 163 -22.06 -4.41 8.16
C GLN A 163 -21.80 -2.89 8.03
N ALA A 164 -22.24 -2.13 9.03
CA ALA A 164 -21.86 -0.73 9.16
C ALA A 164 -20.33 -0.56 9.27
N LEU A 165 -19.80 0.56 8.76
CA LEU A 165 -18.36 0.84 8.81
C LEU A 165 -17.87 0.96 10.26
N LEU A 166 -16.73 0.33 10.52
CA LEU A 166 -16.04 0.45 11.79
C LEU A 166 -15.27 1.77 11.84
N PRO A 167 -15.49 2.61 12.87
CA PRO A 167 -14.73 3.83 13.06
C PRO A 167 -13.28 3.50 13.47
N PRO A 168 -12.36 4.49 13.39
CA PRO A 168 -11.02 4.38 13.97
C PRO A 168 -11.07 3.93 15.43
N GLY A 169 -10.28 2.90 15.74
CA GLY A 169 -10.30 2.27 17.04
C GLY A 169 -9.93 0.81 16.98
N LEU A 170 -10.13 0.13 18.10
CA LEU A 170 -9.84 -1.27 18.27
C LEU A 170 -11.14 -2.01 18.59
N THR A 171 -11.46 -3.02 17.80
CA THR A 171 -12.62 -3.88 18.00
C THR A 171 -12.21 -5.34 17.85
N ALA A 172 -13.00 -6.26 18.40
CA ALA A 172 -12.74 -7.68 18.31
C ALA A 172 -14.04 -8.45 18.10
N TYR A 173 -13.96 -9.52 17.32
CA TYR A 173 -15.11 -10.34 16.93
C TYR A 173 -14.81 -11.83 17.10
N TRP A 174 -15.82 -12.61 17.45
CA TRP A 174 -15.72 -14.06 17.52
C TRP A 174 -15.66 -14.64 16.11
N LYS A 175 -14.65 -15.47 15.85
CA LYS A 175 -14.57 -16.30 14.64
C LYS A 175 -15.28 -17.65 14.82
N VAL A 176 -15.71 -17.96 16.03
CA VAL A 176 -16.45 -19.18 16.30
C VAL A 176 -17.91 -18.93 15.98
N ASN A 177 -18.52 -19.85 15.22
CA ASN A 177 -19.90 -19.78 14.73
C ASN A 177 -20.19 -18.65 13.73
N HIS A 178 -19.20 -17.82 13.38
CA HIS A 178 -19.34 -16.71 12.43
C HIS A 178 -18.16 -16.67 11.45
N LEU A 179 -18.44 -16.40 10.18
CA LEU A 179 -17.43 -16.05 9.20
C LEU A 179 -17.20 -14.54 9.24
N ILE A 180 -16.14 -14.11 9.92
CA ILE A 180 -15.77 -12.70 10.03
C ILE A 180 -14.65 -12.36 9.06
N GLU A 181 -14.91 -11.37 8.21
CA GLU A 181 -13.91 -10.75 7.35
C GLU A 181 -13.87 -9.24 7.66
N ALA A 182 -12.68 -8.68 7.81
CA ALA A 182 -12.52 -7.25 8.03
C ALA A 182 -11.40 -6.71 7.14
N GLU A 183 -11.71 -5.66 6.40
CA GLU A 183 -10.75 -4.95 5.57
C GLU A 183 -10.63 -3.51 6.05
N VAL A 184 -9.40 -3.04 6.27
CA VAL A 184 -9.14 -1.67 6.72
C VAL A 184 -8.79 -0.83 5.50
N VAL A 185 -9.59 0.20 5.24
CA VAL A 185 -9.55 1.00 4.02
C VAL A 185 -9.15 2.43 4.38
N ASP A 186 -8.13 2.96 3.69
CA ASP A 186 -7.75 4.37 3.81
C ASP A 186 -8.75 5.24 3.04
N THR A 187 -9.22 6.32 3.67
CA THR A 187 -10.19 7.26 3.07
C THR A 187 -9.54 8.50 2.47
N ARG A 188 -8.22 8.64 2.62
CA ARG A 188 -7.47 9.79 2.12
C ARG A 188 -7.25 9.70 0.62
N LEU A 189 -6.74 10.78 0.05
CA LEU A 189 -6.33 10.83 -1.34
C LEU A 189 -5.11 9.91 -1.57
N GLN A 190 -5.23 9.01 -2.54
CA GLN A 190 -4.25 8.01 -2.90
C GLN A 190 -3.88 8.12 -4.38
N VAL A 191 -2.69 7.67 -4.73
CA VAL A 191 -2.22 7.61 -6.13
C VAL A 191 -2.36 6.19 -6.64
N LEU A 192 -3.02 6.03 -7.79
CA LEU A 192 -3.06 4.78 -8.56
C LEU A 192 -2.29 4.97 -9.87
N GLU A 193 -1.24 4.17 -10.07
CA GLU A 193 -0.48 4.17 -11.32
C GLU A 193 -0.94 3.03 -12.23
N VAL A 194 -1.32 3.38 -13.47
CA VAL A 194 -1.65 2.45 -14.55
C VAL A 194 -0.51 2.49 -15.57
N GLY A 195 0.44 1.57 -15.42
CA GLY A 195 1.62 1.49 -16.28
C GLY A 195 1.48 0.48 -17.43
N GLY A 196 2.31 0.68 -18.46
CA GLY A 196 2.59 -0.33 -19.49
C GLY A 196 1.43 -0.61 -20.45
N GLN A 197 0.56 0.37 -20.71
CA GLN A 197 -0.57 0.19 -21.61
C GLN A 197 -0.11 0.33 -23.06
N GLU A 198 -0.10 -0.79 -23.79
CA GLU A 198 0.15 -0.80 -25.23
C GLU A 198 -1.18 -0.61 -25.99
N ILE A 199 -1.28 0.51 -26.70
CA ILE A 199 -2.50 0.96 -27.38
C ILE A 199 -2.14 1.43 -28.78
N LEU A 200 -2.92 0.97 -29.75
CA LEU A 200 -2.85 1.40 -31.13
C LEU A 200 -3.64 2.70 -31.32
N THR A 201 -3.02 3.71 -31.91
CA THR A 201 -3.68 4.96 -32.34
C THR A 201 -4.54 4.73 -33.59
N LYS A 202 -5.34 5.74 -33.95
CA LYS A 202 -6.21 5.73 -35.14
C LYS A 202 -5.46 5.49 -36.46
N ASP A 203 -4.23 5.98 -36.54
CA ASP A 203 -3.29 5.84 -37.67
C ASP A 203 -2.38 4.61 -37.56
N LYS A 204 -2.70 3.67 -36.68
CA LYS A 204 -2.03 2.36 -36.53
C LYS A 204 -0.60 2.44 -36.00
N VAL A 205 -0.29 3.45 -35.18
CA VAL A 205 0.97 3.53 -34.43
C VAL A 205 0.77 2.89 -33.06
N ASN A 206 1.64 1.95 -32.70
CA ASN A 206 1.59 1.34 -31.36
C ASN A 206 2.28 2.28 -30.36
N LEU A 207 1.58 2.69 -29.30
CA LEU A 207 2.12 3.53 -28.24
C LEU A 207 2.08 2.81 -26.91
N ARG A 208 3.11 3.02 -26.09
CA ARG A 208 3.12 2.55 -24.69
C ARG A 208 2.91 3.73 -23.76
N LEU A 209 1.81 3.73 -23.02
CA LEU A 209 1.41 4.82 -22.13
C LEU A 209 1.46 4.40 -20.66
N ASN A 210 1.81 5.36 -19.81
CA ASN A 210 1.68 5.29 -18.36
C ASN A 210 0.79 6.43 -17.88
N LEU A 211 -0.07 6.17 -16.91
CA LEU A 211 -1.02 7.13 -16.35
C LEU A 211 -1.03 7.05 -14.84
N ALA A 212 -1.26 8.18 -14.17
CA ALA A 212 -1.50 8.24 -12.73
C ALA A 212 -2.83 8.94 -12.44
N ALA A 213 -3.58 8.41 -11.46
CA ALA A 213 -4.81 8.99 -10.97
C ALA A 213 -4.73 9.23 -9.46
N ASN A 214 -5.07 10.44 -9.02
CA ASN A 214 -5.31 10.75 -7.63
C ASN A 214 -6.79 10.51 -7.34
N TRP A 215 -7.08 9.62 -6.41
CA TRP A 215 -8.45 9.17 -6.11
C TRP A 215 -8.64 8.92 -4.62
N ARG A 216 -9.88 8.84 -4.17
CA ARG A 216 -10.26 8.42 -2.82
C ARG A 216 -11.64 7.76 -2.85
N TYR A 217 -11.99 7.06 -1.78
CA TYR A 217 -13.37 6.65 -1.56
C TYR A 217 -14.20 7.85 -1.10
N SER A 218 -15.30 8.14 -1.81
CA SER A 218 -16.33 9.07 -1.34
C SER A 218 -17.37 8.36 -0.46
N ASP A 219 -17.67 7.10 -0.77
CA ASP A 219 -18.52 6.23 0.04
C ASP A 219 -17.99 4.78 -0.01
N VAL A 220 -17.40 4.35 1.11
CA VAL A 220 -16.79 3.02 1.23
C VAL A 220 -17.85 1.91 1.27
N LEU A 221 -19.02 2.14 1.89
CA LEU A 221 -20.08 1.11 1.93
C LEU A 221 -20.63 0.87 0.53
N LEU A 222 -20.86 1.95 -0.21
CA LEU A 222 -21.34 1.85 -1.58
C LEU A 222 -20.34 1.10 -2.47
N ALA A 223 -19.05 1.43 -2.34
CA ALA A 223 -17.98 0.80 -3.10
C ALA A 223 -17.90 -0.71 -2.83
N PHE A 224 -17.81 -1.12 -1.57
CA PHE A 224 -17.65 -2.52 -1.18
C PHE A 224 -18.95 -3.33 -1.24
N GLY A 225 -20.11 -2.66 -1.26
CA GLY A 225 -21.42 -3.28 -1.45
C GLY A 225 -21.73 -3.61 -2.91
N GLN A 226 -21.26 -2.79 -3.86
CA GLN A 226 -21.50 -3.00 -5.30
C GLN A 226 -20.35 -3.72 -6.02
N LEU A 227 -19.12 -3.58 -5.52
CA LEU A 227 -17.92 -4.12 -6.16
C LEU A 227 -17.21 -5.11 -5.25
N THR A 228 -16.80 -6.26 -5.81
CA THR A 228 -16.00 -7.25 -5.06
C THR A 228 -14.61 -6.69 -4.71
N LYS A 229 -14.00 -5.95 -5.64
CA LYS A 229 -12.69 -5.31 -5.49
C LYS A 229 -12.73 -3.91 -6.11
N PRO A 230 -13.07 -2.87 -5.33
CA PRO A 230 -13.26 -1.52 -5.86
C PRO A 230 -12.02 -0.96 -6.57
N LEU A 231 -10.82 -1.20 -6.03
CA LEU A 231 -9.56 -0.74 -6.60
C LEU A 231 -9.26 -1.37 -7.98
N ASP A 232 -9.45 -2.68 -8.11
CA ASP A 232 -9.25 -3.40 -9.36
C ASP A 232 -10.25 -2.92 -10.44
N HIS A 233 -11.48 -2.58 -10.02
CA HIS A 233 -12.49 -2.02 -10.91
C HIS A 233 -12.07 -0.64 -11.44
N LEU A 234 -11.64 0.28 -10.56
CA LEU A 234 -11.11 1.58 -10.95
C LEU A 234 -9.92 1.46 -11.91
N TYR A 235 -8.98 0.54 -11.61
CA TYR A 235 -7.83 0.27 -12.47
C TYR A 235 -8.26 -0.14 -13.88
N ARG A 236 -9.25 -1.02 -14.01
CA ARG A 236 -9.77 -1.47 -15.30
C ARG A 236 -10.50 -0.37 -16.06
N GLU A 237 -11.31 0.45 -15.38
CA GLU A 237 -11.99 1.58 -16.03
C GLU A 237 -11.00 2.62 -16.56
N LEU A 238 -9.91 2.89 -15.82
CA LEU A 238 -8.81 3.74 -16.31
C LEU A 238 -8.18 3.16 -17.59
N GLN A 239 -7.95 1.84 -17.65
CA GLN A 239 -7.41 1.19 -18.85
C GLN A 239 -8.35 1.31 -20.05
N PHE A 240 -9.66 1.11 -19.85
CA PHE A 240 -10.65 1.22 -20.93
C PHE A 240 -10.79 2.65 -21.42
N ALA A 241 -10.90 3.62 -20.52
CA ALA A 241 -10.97 5.03 -20.89
C ALA A 241 -9.69 5.50 -21.62
N LEU A 242 -8.51 5.06 -21.17
CA LEU A 242 -7.24 5.37 -21.86
C LEU A 242 -7.21 4.76 -23.27
N ARG A 243 -7.63 3.50 -23.42
CA ARG A 243 -7.70 2.83 -24.72
C ARG A 243 -8.65 3.52 -25.69
N GLU A 244 -9.80 3.95 -25.19
CA GLU A 244 -10.78 4.71 -25.96
C GLU A 244 -10.21 6.06 -26.40
N ALA A 245 -9.64 6.83 -25.47
CA ALA A 245 -9.10 8.17 -25.74
C ALA A 245 -7.95 8.17 -26.76
N VAL A 246 -7.06 7.18 -26.70
CA VAL A 246 -5.92 7.04 -27.63
C VAL A 246 -6.36 6.42 -28.96
N GLY A 247 -7.25 5.42 -28.92
CA GLY A 247 -7.69 4.70 -30.13
C GLY A 247 -8.48 5.55 -31.12
N THR A 248 -9.13 6.63 -30.66
CA THR A 248 -9.88 7.55 -31.53
C THR A 248 -9.04 8.69 -32.11
N ARG A 249 -7.76 8.81 -31.74
CA ARG A 249 -6.87 9.92 -32.09
C ARG A 249 -5.66 9.47 -32.91
N THR A 250 -5.15 10.35 -33.76
CA THR A 250 -3.90 10.10 -34.50
C THR A 250 -2.69 10.35 -33.62
N LEU A 251 -1.51 9.88 -34.04
CA LEU A 251 -0.27 10.15 -33.29
C LEU A 251 0.00 11.66 -33.17
N ASP A 252 -0.14 12.40 -34.27
CA ASP A 252 0.19 13.82 -34.30
C ASP A 252 -0.70 14.62 -33.34
N GLU A 253 -2.00 14.32 -33.27
CA GLU A 253 -2.93 14.93 -32.30
C GLU A 253 -2.47 14.71 -30.85
N LEU A 254 -1.99 13.50 -30.54
CA LEU A 254 -1.52 13.12 -29.19
C LEU A 254 -0.16 13.73 -28.84
N LEU A 255 0.67 14.02 -29.85
CA LEU A 255 1.97 14.69 -29.66
C LEU A 255 1.82 16.21 -29.52
N GLU A 256 0.85 16.80 -30.22
CA GLU A 256 0.56 18.24 -30.18
C GLU A 256 -0.13 18.63 -28.88
N ASP A 257 -1.15 17.89 -28.44
CA ASP A 257 -1.86 18.17 -27.20
C ASP A 257 -2.11 16.92 -26.34
N LYS A 258 -1.21 16.71 -25.38
CA LYS A 258 -1.29 15.62 -24.40
C LYS A 258 -2.42 15.83 -23.39
N GLN A 259 -2.84 17.07 -23.13
CA GLN A 259 -3.86 17.38 -22.11
C GLN A 259 -5.23 16.85 -22.53
N VAL A 260 -5.48 16.72 -23.84
CA VAL A 260 -6.73 16.15 -24.35
C VAL A 260 -6.99 14.74 -23.83
N ILE A 261 -5.94 13.92 -23.65
CA ILE A 261 -6.09 12.57 -23.08
C ILE A 261 -6.57 12.69 -21.62
N ASP A 262 -5.94 13.56 -20.85
CA ASP A 262 -6.25 13.77 -19.43
C ASP A 262 -7.70 14.21 -19.24
N GLU A 263 -8.17 15.16 -20.05
CA GLU A 263 -9.54 15.67 -19.97
C GLU A 263 -10.58 14.58 -20.29
N VAL A 264 -10.39 13.85 -21.39
CA VAL A 264 -11.34 12.81 -21.83
C VAL A 264 -11.38 11.66 -20.83
N VAL A 265 -10.22 11.14 -20.44
CA VAL A 265 -10.14 10.01 -19.51
C VAL A 265 -10.69 10.42 -18.13
N SER A 266 -10.35 11.61 -17.64
CA SER A 266 -10.87 12.15 -16.39
C SER A 266 -12.39 12.27 -16.40
N ALA A 267 -12.98 12.86 -17.46
CA ALA A 267 -14.43 13.02 -17.57
C ALA A 267 -15.17 11.68 -17.60
N GLN A 268 -14.66 10.71 -18.38
CA GLN A 268 -15.25 9.38 -18.48
C GLN A 268 -15.20 8.62 -17.15
N VAL A 269 -14.02 8.55 -16.53
CA VAL A 269 -13.83 7.77 -15.29
C VAL A 269 -14.57 8.42 -14.13
N LYS A 270 -14.56 9.75 -13.98
CA LYS A 270 -15.36 10.45 -12.96
C LYS A 270 -16.84 10.10 -13.06
N THR A 271 -17.39 10.14 -14.27
CA THR A 271 -18.82 9.85 -14.51
C THR A 271 -19.15 8.39 -14.21
N ARG A 272 -18.28 7.45 -14.61
CA ARG A 272 -18.49 6.01 -14.38
C ARG A 272 -18.30 5.59 -12.92
N MET A 273 -17.41 6.25 -12.18
CA MET A 273 -17.01 5.85 -10.82
C MET A 273 -17.81 6.49 -9.69
N THR A 274 -18.42 7.65 -9.94
CA THR A 274 -19.27 8.34 -8.94
C THR A 274 -20.38 7.44 -8.38
N PRO A 275 -21.13 6.64 -9.18
CA PRO A 275 -22.17 5.74 -8.67
C PRO A 275 -21.67 4.60 -7.77
N PHE A 276 -20.36 4.32 -7.79
CA PHE A 276 -19.73 3.27 -6.99
C PHE A 276 -19.01 3.83 -5.75
N GLY A 277 -19.20 5.11 -5.40
CA GLY A 277 -18.59 5.68 -4.20
C GLY A 277 -17.08 5.92 -4.31
N ILE A 278 -16.57 6.08 -5.54
CA ILE A 278 -15.16 6.37 -5.82
C ILE A 278 -15.06 7.76 -6.47
N GLU A 279 -14.26 8.64 -5.87
CA GLU A 279 -13.97 9.97 -6.37
C GLU A 279 -12.56 10.01 -6.96
N VAL A 280 -12.46 10.37 -8.25
CA VAL A 280 -11.17 10.66 -8.89
C VAL A 280 -10.95 12.17 -8.84
N ALA A 281 -9.99 12.64 -8.06
CA ALA A 281 -9.71 14.07 -7.91
C ALA A 281 -9.01 14.63 -9.16
N SER A 282 -7.93 13.98 -9.58
CA SER A 282 -7.16 14.37 -10.77
C SER A 282 -6.54 13.15 -11.45
N LEU A 283 -6.21 13.30 -12.71
CA LEU A 283 -5.64 12.25 -13.54
C LEU A 283 -4.69 12.88 -14.55
N GLY A 284 -3.59 12.20 -14.84
CA GLY A 284 -2.60 12.68 -15.81
C GLY A 284 -1.81 11.55 -16.45
N VAL A 285 -1.58 11.64 -17.76
CA VAL A 285 -0.62 10.80 -18.48
C VAL A 285 0.79 11.16 -18.03
N LYS A 286 1.50 10.17 -17.50
CA LYS A 286 2.87 10.31 -17.01
C LYS A 286 3.85 10.32 -18.17
N ASP A 287 3.78 9.30 -19.03
CA ASP A 287 4.69 9.12 -20.16
C ASP A 287 3.96 8.51 -21.37
N ILE A 288 4.37 8.95 -22.57
CA ILE A 288 4.03 8.33 -23.86
C ILE A 288 5.33 7.88 -24.50
N VAL A 289 5.48 6.57 -24.68
CA VAL A 289 6.66 5.94 -25.24
C VAL A 289 6.34 5.45 -26.65
N LEU A 290 7.12 5.97 -27.60
CA LEU A 290 7.08 5.60 -29.02
C LEU A 290 7.95 4.36 -29.28
N PRO A 291 7.58 3.50 -30.25
CA PRO A 291 8.47 2.47 -30.76
C PRO A 291 9.74 3.10 -31.36
N GLY A 292 10.86 2.40 -31.25
CA GLY A 292 12.17 2.89 -31.73
C GLY A 292 12.15 3.32 -33.19
N ASP A 293 11.53 2.52 -34.05
CA ASP A 293 11.44 2.77 -35.49
C ASP A 293 10.67 4.07 -35.80
N MET A 294 9.54 4.30 -35.12
CA MET A 294 8.72 5.50 -35.32
C MET A 294 9.43 6.75 -34.80
N LYS A 295 10.11 6.65 -33.65
CA LYS A 295 10.92 7.74 -33.12
C LYS A 295 12.00 8.16 -34.12
N ALA A 296 12.67 7.20 -34.76
CA ALA A 296 13.70 7.47 -35.76
C ALA A 296 13.12 8.19 -37.00
N ILE A 297 12.00 7.69 -37.54
CA ILE A 297 11.31 8.28 -38.71
C ILE A 297 10.88 9.72 -38.41
N LEU A 298 10.25 9.97 -37.26
CA LEU A 298 9.82 11.32 -36.86
C LEU A 298 11.01 12.26 -36.68
N SER A 299 12.10 11.78 -36.10
CA SER A 299 13.31 12.60 -35.92
C SER A 299 13.89 13.02 -37.26
N GLN A 300 13.93 12.10 -38.23
CA GLN A 300 14.38 12.38 -39.59
C GLN A 300 13.44 13.33 -40.34
N LEU A 301 12.12 13.18 -40.17
CA LEU A 301 11.12 14.06 -40.78
C LEU A 301 11.26 15.49 -40.25
N VAL A 302 11.36 15.65 -38.92
CA VAL A 302 11.53 16.96 -38.27
C VAL A 302 12.85 17.61 -38.70
N GLU A 303 13.94 16.83 -38.80
CA GLU A 303 15.23 17.33 -39.28
C GLU A 303 15.12 17.82 -40.74
N ALA A 304 14.48 17.06 -41.61
CA ALA A 304 14.26 17.43 -43.00
C ALA A 304 13.40 18.70 -43.13
N GLU A 305 12.31 18.81 -42.35
CA GLU A 305 11.43 19.99 -42.34
C GLU A 305 12.16 21.23 -41.84
N LYS A 306 12.90 21.13 -40.73
CA LYS A 306 13.72 22.23 -40.20
C LYS A 306 14.81 22.66 -41.18
N SER A 307 15.46 21.71 -41.84
CA SER A 307 16.46 21.99 -42.88
C SER A 307 15.85 22.70 -44.09
N ALA A 308 14.66 22.26 -44.54
CA ALA A 308 13.94 22.93 -45.61
C ALA A 308 13.52 24.35 -45.22
N GLN A 309 12.99 24.54 -44.01
CA GLN A 309 12.59 25.83 -43.48
C GLN A 309 13.80 26.78 -43.38
N ALA A 310 14.94 26.31 -42.86
CA ALA A 310 16.19 27.06 -42.79
C ALA A 310 16.68 27.47 -44.19
N ASN A 311 16.60 26.58 -45.18
CA ASN A 311 16.98 26.89 -46.56
C ASN A 311 16.09 27.97 -47.19
N VAL A 312 14.77 27.95 -46.93
CA VAL A 312 13.85 28.98 -47.42
C VAL A 312 14.17 30.34 -46.79
N ILE A 313 14.41 30.38 -45.48
CA ILE A 313 14.81 31.60 -44.78
C ILE A 313 16.13 32.12 -45.36
N ARG A 314 17.15 31.26 -45.47
CA ARG A 314 18.45 31.63 -46.04
C ARG A 314 18.31 32.22 -47.44
N ARG A 315 17.55 31.57 -48.34
CA ARG A 315 17.35 32.09 -49.71
C ARG A 315 16.57 33.42 -49.74
N ARG A 316 15.60 33.59 -48.84
CA ARG A 316 14.87 34.87 -48.70
C ARG A 316 15.80 35.98 -48.22
N GLU A 317 16.64 35.70 -47.23
CA GLU A 317 17.65 36.63 -46.71
C GLU A 317 18.69 36.98 -47.77
N GLU A 318 19.24 35.99 -48.49
CA GLU A 318 20.17 36.20 -49.61
C GLU A 318 19.53 37.08 -50.68
N THR A 319 18.29 36.80 -51.09
CA THR A 319 17.59 37.62 -52.10
C THR A 319 17.35 39.05 -51.61
N ALA A 320 16.97 39.23 -50.34
CA ALA A 320 16.79 40.54 -49.73
C ALA A 320 18.12 41.32 -49.67
N ALA A 321 19.21 40.66 -49.28
CA ALA A 321 20.55 41.23 -49.27
C ALA A 321 21.00 41.63 -50.68
N THR A 322 20.85 40.77 -51.69
CA THR A 322 21.21 41.09 -53.08
C THR A 322 20.37 42.25 -53.64
N ARG A 323 19.07 42.30 -53.34
CA ARG A 323 18.22 43.44 -53.74
C ARG A 323 18.65 44.74 -53.08
N SER A 324 18.99 44.69 -51.79
CA SER A 324 19.53 45.85 -51.06
C SER A 324 20.85 46.34 -51.67
N LEU A 325 21.76 45.43 -51.98
CA LEU A 325 23.04 45.73 -52.66
C LEU A 325 22.81 46.33 -54.05
N LEU A 326 21.90 45.77 -54.85
CA LEU A 326 21.57 46.31 -56.17
C LEU A 326 20.97 47.72 -56.09
N ASN A 327 20.05 47.96 -55.15
CA ASN A 327 19.50 49.29 -54.93
C ASN A 327 20.58 50.28 -54.49
N THR A 328 21.47 49.86 -53.61
CA THR A 328 22.63 50.65 -53.18
C THR A 328 23.54 50.99 -54.36
N ALA A 329 23.86 50.01 -55.22
CA ALA A 329 24.67 50.21 -56.42
C ALA A 329 24.02 51.18 -57.41
N LYS A 330 22.70 51.09 -57.65
CA LYS A 330 21.96 52.02 -58.53
C LYS A 330 21.98 53.47 -58.02
N VAL A 331 21.90 53.66 -56.71
CA VAL A 331 22.02 55.00 -56.09
C VAL A 331 23.44 55.54 -56.27
N MET A 332 24.45 54.69 -56.16
CA MET A 332 25.86 55.08 -56.33
C MET A 332 26.23 55.36 -57.78
N GLU A 333 25.69 54.61 -58.75
CA GLU A 333 25.95 54.79 -60.19
C GLU A 333 25.62 56.23 -60.66
N ASN A 334 24.53 56.80 -60.14
CA ASN A 334 24.09 58.14 -60.50
C ASN A 334 24.60 59.24 -59.53
N ASN A 335 25.43 58.89 -58.54
CA ASN A 335 25.93 59.84 -57.54
C ASN A 335 27.42 59.59 -57.21
N PRO A 336 28.34 60.29 -57.89
CA PRO A 336 29.79 60.15 -57.69
C PRO A 336 30.25 60.43 -56.25
N VAL A 337 29.55 61.33 -55.53
CA VAL A 337 29.88 61.65 -54.13
C VAL A 337 29.52 60.49 -53.21
N ALA A 338 28.38 59.83 -53.43
CA ALA A 338 27.97 58.66 -52.66
C ALA A 338 28.91 57.47 -52.87
N LEU A 339 29.39 57.25 -54.10
CA LEU A 339 30.41 56.24 -54.40
C LEU A 339 31.71 56.53 -53.66
N ARG A 340 32.20 57.78 -53.71
CA ARG A 340 33.43 58.18 -53.03
C ARG A 340 33.34 58.02 -51.51
N LEU A 341 32.18 58.35 -50.92
CA LEU A 341 31.93 58.11 -49.50
C LEU A 341 31.96 56.61 -49.16
N LYS A 342 31.42 55.75 -50.03
CA LYS A 342 31.46 54.29 -49.81
C LYS A 342 32.86 53.70 -49.93
N GLU A 343 33.65 54.19 -50.88
CA GLU A 343 35.08 53.86 -50.98
C GLU A 343 35.82 54.22 -49.71
N LEU A 344 35.60 55.43 -49.18
CA LEU A 344 36.21 55.88 -47.93
C LEU A 344 35.75 55.05 -46.72
N GLU A 345 34.45 54.71 -46.61
CA GLU A 345 33.95 53.81 -45.55
C GLU A 345 34.58 52.41 -45.66
N THR A 346 34.80 51.90 -46.87
CA THR A 346 35.46 50.60 -47.09
C THR A 346 36.93 50.67 -46.70
N LEU A 347 37.62 51.76 -47.06
CA LEU A 347 38.99 52.02 -46.64
C LEU A 347 39.12 52.17 -45.14
N GLU A 348 38.16 52.83 -44.48
CA GLU A 348 38.09 52.96 -43.02
C GLU A 348 37.96 51.59 -42.36
N ARG A 349 37.05 50.71 -42.82
CA ARG A 349 36.93 49.34 -42.29
C ARG A 349 38.17 48.48 -42.52
N VAL A 350 38.87 48.67 -43.64
CA VAL A 350 40.14 47.98 -43.91
C VAL A 350 41.24 48.51 -42.98
N ALA A 351 41.29 49.82 -42.76
CA ALA A 351 42.23 50.46 -41.85
C ALA A 351 41.98 50.03 -40.39
N GLU A 352 40.72 49.90 -39.95
CA GLU A 352 40.35 49.37 -38.63
C GLU A 352 40.85 47.93 -38.39
N ARG A 353 40.99 47.11 -39.44
CA ARG A 353 41.55 45.75 -39.32
C ARG A 353 43.07 45.70 -39.28
N ILE A 354 43.75 46.83 -39.51
CA ILE A 354 45.21 46.93 -39.47
C ILE A 354 45.63 47.47 -38.11
N ASP A 355 45.94 46.57 -37.19
CA ASP A 355 46.26 46.89 -35.78
C ASP A 355 47.63 47.59 -35.61
N LYS A 356 48.55 47.43 -36.59
CA LYS A 356 49.87 48.09 -36.61
C LYS A 356 50.32 48.41 -38.03
N ILE A 357 50.55 49.70 -38.30
CA ILE A 357 51.29 50.16 -39.47
C ILE A 357 52.73 50.45 -39.03
N SER A 358 53.68 49.61 -39.44
CA SER A 358 55.10 49.83 -39.19
C SER A 358 55.70 50.68 -40.31
N VAL A 359 55.97 51.95 -40.02
CA VAL A 359 56.63 52.87 -40.96
C VAL A 359 58.14 52.83 -40.73
N PHE A 360 58.90 52.45 -41.77
CA PHE A 360 60.35 52.59 -41.80
C PHE A 360 60.72 53.79 -42.67
N GLY A 361 61.05 54.91 -42.03
CA GLY A 361 61.36 56.18 -42.69
C GLY A 361 60.69 57.32 -41.94
N GLY A 362 61.46 58.31 -41.50
CA GLY A 362 61.01 59.39 -40.61
C GLY A 362 59.80 60.19 -41.10
N LEU A 363 59.32 61.12 -40.25
CA LEU A 363 58.05 61.85 -40.38
C LEU A 363 57.74 62.41 -41.79
N ASP A 364 58.78 62.84 -42.53
CA ASP A 364 58.68 63.41 -43.88
C ASP A 364 58.19 62.38 -44.93
N GLN A 365 58.55 61.11 -44.75
CA GLN A 365 58.17 60.02 -45.66
C GLN A 365 56.72 59.55 -45.41
N VAL A 366 56.19 59.77 -44.20
CA VAL A 366 54.78 59.52 -43.86
C VAL A 366 53.87 60.57 -44.50
N LEU A 367 54.26 61.85 -44.42
CA LEU A 367 53.48 62.98 -44.94
C LEU A 367 53.37 62.98 -46.47
N HIS A 368 54.40 62.48 -47.17
CA HIS A 368 54.43 62.47 -48.64
C HIS A 368 54.26 61.08 -49.28
N GLY A 369 54.44 59.98 -48.52
CA GLY A 369 54.43 58.62 -49.06
C GLY A 369 53.04 57.99 -49.24
N LEU A 370 52.01 58.47 -48.53
CA LEU A 370 50.64 57.96 -48.60
C LEU A 370 49.95 58.21 -49.96
N VAL A 371 50.56 58.99 -50.87
CA VAL A 371 49.98 59.32 -52.19
C VAL A 371 50.52 58.44 -53.33
N ASN A 372 51.41 57.49 -53.07
CA ASN A 372 51.86 56.52 -54.09
C ASN A 372 51.47 55.08 -53.72
N ILE A 373 50.18 54.77 -53.81
CA ILE A 373 49.76 53.40 -54.16
C ILE A 373 49.64 53.39 -55.68
N LYS A 374 50.76 53.11 -56.35
CA LYS A 374 50.76 52.76 -57.79
C LYS A 374 50.52 51.27 -57.91
N GLY A 375 49.42 50.91 -58.59
CA GLY A 375 49.18 49.63 -59.25
C GLY A 375 48.86 48.47 -58.33
#